data_AF-A0A5N5U3S6-F1
#
_entry.id   AF-A0A5N5U3S6-F1
#
_cell.length_a   1.000
_cell.length_b   1.000
_cell.length_c   1.000
_cell.angle_alpha   90.00
_cell.angle_beta   90.00
_cell.angle_gamma   90.00
#
_symmetry.space_group_name_H-M   'P 1'
#
loop_
_entity.id
_entity.type
_entity.pdbx_description
1 polymer ?
#
loop_
_entity_poly.entity_id
_entity_poly.type
_entity_poly.pdbx_seq_one_letter_code
_entity_poly.pdbx_strand_id
1 'polypeptide(L)' 'MDPRDTPGYRLHRALSSLSSIDADQLGPADRERISTATTLLERVDVLTQPNTTGDGDAKEES' A
#
# COMPACT_ATOMS: atom_id res chain seq x y z
N MET A 1 8.45 -20.28 2.98
CA MET A 1 7.53 -19.33 2.33
C MET A 1 8.35 -18.39 1.47
N ASP A 2 7.91 -18.07 0.25
CA ASP A 2 8.53 -16.99 -0.53
C ASP A 2 8.24 -15.67 0.19
N PRO A 3 9.25 -14.82 0.50
CA PRO A 3 9.01 -13.49 1.06
C PRO A 3 8.08 -12.61 0.20
N ARG A 4 7.92 -12.95 -1.08
CA ARG A 4 7.00 -12.31 -2.02
C ARG A 4 5.54 -12.70 -1.82
N ASP A 5 5.27 -13.76 -1.05
CA ASP A 5 3.91 -14.23 -0.73
C ASP A 5 3.33 -13.58 0.53
N THR A 6 3.98 -12.54 1.05
CA THR A 6 3.39 -11.74 2.14
C THR A 6 2.37 -10.74 1.59
N PRO A 7 1.23 -10.52 2.27
CA PRO A 7 0.25 -9.53 1.85
C PRO A 7 0.85 -8.12 1.67
N GLY A 8 1.69 -7.69 2.61
CA GLY A 8 2.35 -6.38 2.53
C GLY A 8 3.28 -6.25 1.33
N TYR A 9 4.07 -7.28 1.01
CA TYR A 9 4.91 -7.24 -0.18
C TYR A 9 4.10 -7.14 -1.48
N ARG A 10 3.01 -7.91 -1.59
CA ARG A 10 2.14 -7.88 -2.77
C ARG A 10 1.50 -6.51 -2.97
N LEU A 11 1.05 -5.88 -1.88
CA LEU A 11 0.45 -4.55 -1.92
C LEU A 11 1.45 -3.47 -2.32
N HIS A 12 2.61 -3.45 -1.66
CA HIS A 12 3.69 -2.53 -1.98
C HIS A 12 4.14 -2.69 -3.45
N ARG A 13 4.27 -3.94 -3.92
CA ARG A 13 4.63 -4.23 -5.32
C ARG A 13 3.57 -3.70 -6.30
N ALA A 14 2.28 -3.85 -5.99
CA ALA A 14 1.20 -3.35 -6.83
C ALA A 14 1.23 -1.82 -6.93
N LEU A 15 1.34 -1.11 -5.79
CA LEU A 15 1.46 0.35 -5.75
C LEU A 15 2.69 0.85 -6.53
N SER A 16 3.85 0.22 -6.33
CA SER A 16 5.07 0.56 -7.07
C SER A 16 4.96 0.29 -8.57
N SER A 17 4.17 -0.70 -8.98
CA SER A 17 3.93 -0.97 -10.40
C SER A 17 3.03 0.11 -11.00
N LEU A 18 1.99 0.53 -10.28
CA LEU A 18 1.08 1.59 -10.74
C LEU A 18 1.77 2.96 -10.83
N SER A 19 2.62 3.30 -9.86
CA SER A 19 3.36 4.58 -9.86
C SER A 19 4.41 4.67 -10.98
N SER A 20 4.86 3.54 -11.51
CA SER A 20 5.79 3.48 -12.64
C SER A 20 5.12 3.71 -14.00
N ILE A 21 3.78 3.69 -14.05
CA ILE A 21 3.05 3.93 -15.29
C ILE A 21 3.02 5.42 -15.57
N ASP A 22 3.48 5.81 -16.76
CA ASP A 22 3.37 7.17 -17.25
C ASP A 22 1.91 7.50 -17.60
N ALA A 23 1.22 8.13 -16.64
CA ALA A 23 -0.20 8.47 -16.75
C ALA A 23 -0.51 9.53 -17.82
N ASP A 24 0.49 10.29 -18.28
CA ASP A 24 0.31 11.32 -19.30
C ASP A 24 0.27 10.72 -20.72
N GLN A 25 0.76 9.50 -20.89
CA GLN A 25 0.64 8.73 -22.14
C GLN A 25 -0.67 7.93 -22.25
N LEU A 26 -1.52 7.98 -21.22
CA LEU A 26 -2.75 7.20 -21.16
C LEU A 26 -3.97 7.99 -21.64
N GLY A 27 -4.92 7.25 -22.19
CA GLY A 27 -6.26 7.78 -22.41
C GLY A 27 -6.94 8.15 -21.09
N PRO A 28 -7.92 9.08 -21.11
CA PRO A 28 -8.57 9.57 -19.89
C PRO A 28 -9.22 8.45 -19.06
N ALA A 29 -9.80 7.45 -19.72
CA ALA A 29 -10.41 6.30 -19.04
C ALA A 29 -9.37 5.43 -18.29
N ASP A 30 -8.17 5.24 -18.87
CA ASP A 30 -7.13 4.44 -18.24
C ASP A 30 -6.46 5.19 -17.09
N ARG A 31 -6.31 6.51 -17.23
CA ARG A 31 -5.83 7.39 -16.17
C ARG A 31 -6.77 7.36 -14.96
N GLU A 32 -8.09 7.39 -15.19
CA GLU A 32 -9.10 7.28 -14.13
C GLU A 32 -9.04 5.90 -13.45
N ARG A 33 -8.88 4.82 -14.22
CA ARG A 33 -8.74 3.46 -13.67
C ARG A 33 -7.52 3.34 -12.76
N ILE A 34 -6.36 3.86 -13.18
CA ILE A 34 -5.15 3.84 -12.36
C ILE A 34 -5.33 4.66 -11.09
N SER A 35 -5.87 5.88 -11.19
CA SER A 35 -6.15 6.72 -10.03
C SER A 35 -7.06 6.01 -9.02
N THR A 36 -8.14 5.39 -9.51
CA THR A 36 -9.06 4.61 -8.68
C THR A 36 -8.38 3.41 -8.03
N ALA A 37 -7.59 2.65 -8.80
CA ALA A 37 -6.87 1.49 -8.29
C ALA A 37 -5.85 1.87 -7.22
N THR A 38 -5.06 2.92 -7.44
CA THR A 38 -4.10 3.45 -6.45
C THR A 38 -4.81 3.84 -5.15
N THR A 39 -5.90 4.63 -5.25
CA THR A 39 -6.69 5.06 -4.09
C THR A 39 -7.22 3.87 -3.28
N LEU A 40 -7.70 2.82 -3.96
CA LEU A 40 -8.20 1.61 -3.28
C LEU A 40 -7.07 0.84 -2.59
N LEU A 41 -5.92 0.71 -3.23
CA LEU A 41 -4.78 0.00 -2.67
C LEU A 41 -4.17 0.75 -1.48
N GLU A 42 -4.09 2.08 -1.51
CA GLU A 42 -3.67 2.88 -0.36
C GLU A 42 -4.59 2.71 0.85
N ARG A 43 -5.91 2.61 0.63
CA ARG A 43 -6.86 2.30 1.71
C ARG A 43 -6.64 0.91 2.28
N VAL A 44 -6.37 -0.08 1.43
CA VAL A 44 -6.04 -1.44 1.87
C VAL A 44 -4.72 -1.45 2.65
N ASP A 45 -3.75 -0.59 2.32
CA ASP A 45 -2.49 -0.50 3.06
C ASP A 45 -2.74 -0.08 4.50
N VAL A 46 -3.52 0.98 4.71
CA VAL A 46 -3.94 1.44 6.04
C VAL A 46 -4.65 0.33 6.82
N LEU A 47 -5.49 -0.46 6.16
CA LEU A 47 -6.24 -1.55 6.82
C LEU A 47 -5.41 -2.81 7.10
N THR A 48 -4.30 -2.98 6.40
CA THR A 48 -3.42 -4.17 6.51
C THR A 48 -2.14 -3.88 7.29
N GLN A 49 -1.87 -2.61 7.60
CA GLN A 49 -0.90 -2.25 8.62
C GLN A 49 -1.35 -2.83 9.96
N PRO A 50 -0.48 -3.59 10.65
CA PRO A 50 -0.80 -4.05 11.99
C PRO A 50 -1.06 -2.81 12.84
N ASN A 51 -2.22 -2.75 13.48
CA ASN A 51 -2.63 -1.63 14.34
C ASN A 51 -1.46 -1.19 15.24
N THR A 52 -0.74 -0.12 14.88
CA THR A 52 0.21 0.55 15.77
C THR A 52 -0.55 1.39 16.79
N THR A 53 -1.63 0.84 17.34
CA THR A 53 -2.38 1.40 18.46
C THR A 53 -2.24 0.42 19.63
N GLY A 54 -1.21 0.68 20.45
CA GLY A 54 -1.14 0.32 21.85
C GLY A 54 -0.83 -1.14 22.18
N ASP A 55 0.46 -1.43 22.40
CA ASP A 55 0.84 -1.99 23.69
C ASP A 55 1.99 -1.13 24.24
N GLY A 56 1.79 -0.65 25.47
CA GLY A 56 2.67 0.31 26.10
C GLY A 56 3.94 -0.37 26.61
N ASP A 57 5.08 0.01 26.05
CA ASP A 57 6.33 -0.03 26.81
C ASP A 57 6.39 1.29 27.60
N ALA A 58 5.66 1.30 28.72
CA ALA A 58 6.02 2.15 29.83
C ALA A 58 7.45 1.74 30.21
N LYS A 59 8.45 2.51 29.75
CA LYS A 59 9.76 2.52 30.39
C LYS A 59 9.57 3.06 31.80
N GLU A 60 9.22 2.14 32.69
CA GLU A 60 9.39 2.29 34.12
C GLU A 60 10.90 2.42 34.38
N GLU A 61 11.20 3.36 35.27
CA GLU A 61 12.53 3.78 35.66
C GLU A 61 13.33 2.64 36.29
N SER A 62 14.64 2.58 36.00
CA SER A 62 15.68 2.02 36.86
C SER A 62 17.02 2.66 36.54
#